data_AF-T0Q794-F1
#
_entry.id   AF-T0Q794-F1
#
_cell.length_a   1.000
_cell.length_b   1.000
_cell.length_c   1.000
_cell.angle_alpha   90.00
_cell.angle_beta   90.00
_cell.angle_gamma   90.00
#
_symmetry.space_group_name_H-M   'P 1'
#
loop_
_entity.id
_entity.type
_entity.pdbx_description
1 polymer ?
#
loop_
_entity_poly.entity_id
_entity_poly.type
_entity_poly.pdbx_seq_one_letter_code
_entity_poly.pdbx_strand_id
1 'polypeptide(L)'
;MSALVEQLGAMHETTLVARLRLTVALSWNGNHHGALNLGLETLDLQRAKYGLRHWRTAGTLCAIGGAYNQLYMFRVGARYLRRALLVQEATLGHDHASTRTSASRLVNALLNTGDAVRALPMAERLVAGSERILGPLHDAAILDKITLGGALLMAGQANEALSLWTATDAILEGRPELTARRPMVLGLMATAFWSQNQYEKATNYFIRALNLSPTKKRNAWYFFLMASTRPSHADDLARARSYIESVDDPTPETWPESCLSCGRVIAGCVVMCTGCPGGISFFCTKCLARNVACLRKHCKHDPLMTKFSTMPPPRRFFLEKDLLDASYEHIETLWTDYDAYCTMHSVPLHERLPRTSVPLLNRCWHPMF
;
A
#
# COMPACT_ATOMS: atom_id res chain seq x y z
N MET A 1 4.29 -14.18 29.76
CA MET A 1 4.85 -15.27 28.93
C MET A 1 5.88 -16.09 29.69
N SER A 2 6.90 -15.49 30.30
CA SER A 2 7.96 -16.21 31.03
C SER A 2 7.42 -17.14 32.12
N ALA A 3 6.46 -16.68 32.94
CA ALA A 3 5.80 -17.50 33.95
C ALA A 3 5.09 -18.76 33.39
N LEU A 4 4.46 -18.67 32.20
CA LEU A 4 3.81 -19.82 31.57
C LEU A 4 4.83 -20.84 31.06
N VAL A 5 5.97 -20.37 30.54
CA VAL A 5 7.07 -21.24 30.09
C VAL A 5 7.70 -21.96 31.28
N GLU A 6 7.88 -21.27 32.40
CA GLU A 6 8.45 -21.83 33.63
C GLU A 6 7.53 -22.88 34.26
N GLN A 7 6.23 -22.59 34.37
CA GLN A 7 5.27 -23.49 35.03
C GLN A 7 4.86 -24.71 34.19
N LEU A 8 4.65 -24.52 32.88
CA LEU A 8 4.07 -25.55 32.01
C LEU A 8 5.06 -26.09 30.98
N GLY A 9 6.15 -25.39 30.73
CA GLY A 9 7.08 -25.67 29.64
C GLY A 9 6.71 -25.00 28.31
N ALA A 10 7.71 -24.80 27.46
CA ALA A 10 7.57 -24.13 26.16
C ALA A 10 6.67 -24.87 25.16
N MET A 11 6.60 -26.21 25.27
CA MET A 11 5.83 -27.08 24.37
C MET A 11 4.41 -27.35 24.88
N HIS A 12 4.03 -26.84 26.05
CA HIS A 12 2.68 -27.01 26.57
C HIS A 12 1.65 -26.31 25.70
N GLU A 13 0.46 -26.91 25.59
CA GLU A 13 -0.58 -26.45 24.68
C GLU A 13 -1.00 -25.00 24.95
N THR A 14 -1.28 -24.66 26.21
CA THR A 14 -1.65 -23.30 26.63
C THR A 14 -0.54 -22.29 26.35
N THR A 15 0.72 -22.68 26.56
CA THR A 15 1.89 -21.82 26.26
C THR A 15 1.94 -21.50 24.78
N LEU A 16 1.76 -22.50 23.90
CA LEU A 16 1.79 -22.29 22.45
C LEU A 16 0.60 -21.42 21.96
N VAL A 17 -0.59 -21.58 22.56
CA VAL A 17 -1.74 -20.71 22.25
C VAL A 17 -1.48 -19.28 22.71
N ALA A 18 -0.93 -19.09 23.90
CA ALA A 18 -0.60 -17.77 24.43
C ALA A 18 0.46 -17.07 23.56
N ARG A 19 1.48 -17.81 23.10
CA ARG A 19 2.49 -17.28 22.15
C ARG A 19 1.85 -16.81 20.85
N LEU A 20 0.97 -17.63 20.23
CA LEU A 20 0.26 -17.23 19.02
C LEU A 20 -0.60 -15.98 19.23
N ARG A 21 -1.35 -15.91 20.34
CA ARG A 21 -2.15 -14.72 20.67
C ARG A 21 -1.27 -13.48 20.85
N LEU A 22 -0.12 -13.62 21.51
CA LEU A 22 0.84 -12.53 21.66
C LEU A 22 1.44 -12.11 20.31
N THR A 23 1.76 -13.05 19.42
CA THR A 23 2.20 -12.74 18.06
C THR A 23 1.17 -11.88 17.33
N VAL A 24 -0.11 -12.22 17.41
CA VAL A 24 -1.19 -11.44 16.80
C VAL A 24 -1.31 -10.06 17.45
N ALA A 25 -1.26 -9.99 18.79
CA ALA A 25 -1.35 -8.74 19.53
C ALA A 25 -0.17 -7.78 19.21
N LEU A 26 1.05 -8.30 19.14
CA LEU A 26 2.23 -7.52 18.73
C LEU A 26 2.03 -6.92 17.33
N SER A 27 1.48 -7.69 16.40
CA SER A 27 1.20 -7.18 15.06
C SER A 27 0.08 -6.14 15.04
N TRP A 28 -0.92 -6.23 15.91
CA TRP A 28 -1.97 -5.20 16.01
C TRP A 28 -1.44 -3.92 16.64
N ASN A 29 -0.45 -4.02 17.53
CA ASN A 29 0.21 -2.86 18.13
C ASN A 29 1.34 -2.26 17.26
N GLY A 30 1.41 -2.63 15.98
CA GLY A 30 2.43 -2.13 15.05
C GLY A 30 3.82 -2.75 15.19
N ASN A 31 4.07 -3.59 16.20
CA ASN A 31 5.35 -4.29 16.36
C ASN A 31 5.40 -5.56 15.51
N HIS A 32 5.45 -5.37 14.18
CA HIS A 32 5.45 -6.47 13.22
C HIS A 32 6.74 -7.29 13.26
N HIS A 33 7.89 -6.67 13.55
CA HIS A 33 9.16 -7.39 13.71
C HIS A 33 9.15 -8.30 14.94
N GLY A 34 8.67 -7.81 16.09
CA GLY A 34 8.48 -8.63 17.28
C GLY A 34 7.46 -9.76 17.06
N ALA A 35 6.37 -9.48 16.33
CA ALA A 35 5.42 -10.50 15.93
C ALA A 35 6.07 -11.59 15.08
N LEU A 36 6.92 -11.24 14.10
CA LEU A 36 7.63 -12.21 13.27
C LEU A 36 8.60 -13.06 14.10
N ASN A 37 9.42 -12.45 14.95
CA ASN A 37 10.37 -13.18 15.79
C ASN A 37 9.64 -14.23 16.65
N LEU A 38 8.64 -13.79 17.42
CA LEU A 38 7.86 -14.68 18.27
C LEU A 38 7.08 -15.72 17.46
N GLY A 39 6.52 -15.32 16.32
CA GLY A 39 5.75 -16.19 15.44
C GLY A 39 6.59 -17.32 14.85
N LEU A 40 7.79 -17.01 14.35
CA LEU A 40 8.72 -17.99 13.78
C LEU A 40 9.20 -19.00 14.83
N GLU A 41 9.59 -18.54 16.02
CA GLU A 41 9.91 -19.45 17.13
C GLU A 41 8.72 -20.35 17.50
N THR A 42 7.51 -19.79 17.53
CA THR A 42 6.29 -20.55 17.86
C THR A 42 5.96 -21.56 16.77
N LEU A 43 6.21 -21.22 15.51
CA LEU A 43 6.05 -22.13 14.37
C LEU A 43 6.99 -23.32 14.49
N ASP A 44 8.23 -23.12 14.91
CA ASP A 44 9.19 -24.22 15.09
C ASP A 44 8.73 -25.20 16.17
N LEU A 45 8.29 -24.69 17.32
CA LEU A 45 7.74 -25.51 18.41
C LEU A 45 6.47 -26.26 17.98
N GLN A 46 5.51 -25.58 17.35
CA GLN A 46 4.26 -26.19 16.89
C GLN A 46 4.49 -27.19 15.75
N ARG A 47 5.44 -26.92 14.86
CA ARG A 47 5.86 -27.85 13.80
C ARG A 47 6.42 -29.14 14.41
N ALA A 48 7.28 -29.03 15.43
CA ALA A 48 7.85 -30.20 16.10
C ALA A 48 6.78 -31.02 16.85
N LYS A 49 5.82 -30.35 17.50
CA LYS A 49 4.79 -31.03 18.30
C LYS A 49 3.65 -31.62 17.47
N TYR A 50 3.06 -30.83 16.58
CA TYR A 50 1.82 -31.16 15.86
C TYR A 50 2.02 -31.42 14.38
N GLY A 51 3.19 -31.08 13.82
CA GLY A 51 3.43 -31.10 12.38
C GLY A 51 2.83 -29.90 11.63
N LEU A 52 3.14 -29.83 10.33
CA LEU A 52 2.75 -28.71 9.46
C LEU A 52 1.31 -28.79 8.94
N ARG A 53 0.63 -29.93 9.09
CA ARG A 53 -0.76 -30.14 8.65
C ARG A 53 -1.79 -29.91 9.77
N HIS A 54 -1.36 -29.49 10.95
CA HIS A 54 -2.26 -29.22 12.06
C HIS A 54 -2.81 -27.80 12.00
N TRP A 55 -4.10 -27.63 12.30
CA TRP A 55 -4.81 -26.34 12.22
C TRP A 55 -4.20 -25.24 13.12
N ARG A 56 -3.62 -25.61 14.28
CA ARG A 56 -2.91 -24.65 15.15
C ARG A 56 -1.63 -24.13 14.54
N THR A 57 -0.86 -25.01 13.91
CA THR A 57 0.34 -24.63 13.14
C THR A 57 -0.06 -23.69 11.99
N ALA A 58 -1.19 -23.97 11.33
CA ALA A 58 -1.74 -23.09 10.30
C ALA A 58 -2.16 -21.71 10.84
N GLY A 59 -2.70 -21.63 12.05
CA GLY A 59 -2.96 -20.35 12.73
C GLY A 59 -1.71 -19.49 12.88
N THR A 60 -0.58 -20.09 13.28
CA THR A 60 0.71 -19.38 13.37
C THR A 60 1.27 -19.00 12.00
N LEU A 61 1.15 -19.86 11.00
CA LEU A 61 1.49 -19.52 9.61
C LEU A 61 0.69 -18.30 9.11
N CYS A 62 -0.61 -18.22 9.43
CA CYS A 62 -1.46 -17.07 9.09
C CYS A 62 -1.00 -15.78 9.80
N ALA A 63 -0.61 -15.88 11.07
CA ALA A 63 -0.11 -14.75 11.84
C ALA A 63 1.22 -14.21 11.27
N ILE A 64 2.17 -15.10 10.96
CA ILE A 64 3.44 -14.76 10.30
C ILE A 64 3.19 -14.13 8.93
N GLY A 65 2.33 -14.75 8.12
CA GLY A 65 1.97 -14.23 6.80
C GLY A 65 1.35 -12.84 6.85
N GLY A 66 0.48 -12.60 7.84
CA GLY A 66 -0.08 -11.28 8.11
C GLY A 66 0.98 -10.26 8.52
N ALA A 67 1.93 -10.62 9.40
CA ALA A 67 3.00 -9.73 9.82
C ALA A 67 3.94 -9.36 8.66
N TYR A 68 4.25 -10.30 7.76
CA TYR A 68 4.98 -9.98 6.54
C TYR A 68 4.23 -9.01 5.62
N ASN A 69 2.91 -9.14 5.48
CA ASN A 69 2.11 -8.19 4.70
C ASN A 69 2.16 -6.77 5.31
N GLN A 70 2.13 -6.65 6.64
CA GLN A 70 2.25 -5.34 7.31
C GLN A 70 3.63 -4.70 7.11
N LEU A 71 4.66 -5.51 6.89
CA LEU A 71 6.01 -5.06 6.50
C LEU A 71 6.18 -4.94 4.99
N TYR A 72 5.08 -4.94 4.23
CA TYR A 72 5.07 -4.84 2.76
C TYR A 72 5.84 -5.96 2.04
N MET A 73 6.11 -7.07 2.72
CA MET A 73 6.79 -8.26 2.16
C MET A 73 5.77 -9.25 1.60
N PHE A 74 4.86 -8.78 0.74
CA PHE A 74 3.67 -9.50 0.30
C PHE A 74 3.98 -10.85 -0.37
N ARG A 75 5.08 -10.96 -1.13
CA ARG A 75 5.49 -12.24 -1.73
C ARG A 75 5.84 -13.30 -0.71
N VAL A 76 6.53 -12.90 0.37
CA VAL A 76 6.87 -13.81 1.46
C VAL A 76 5.62 -14.15 2.24
N GLY A 77 4.82 -13.14 2.59
CA GLY A 77 3.54 -13.31 3.28
C GLY A 77 2.60 -14.28 2.55
N ALA A 78 2.44 -14.12 1.23
CA ALA A 78 1.61 -14.99 0.40
C ALA A 78 2.01 -16.48 0.48
N ARG A 79 3.31 -16.81 0.62
CA ARG A 79 3.75 -18.21 0.76
C ARG A 79 3.26 -18.82 2.07
N TYR A 80 3.38 -18.10 3.18
CA TYR A 80 2.89 -18.53 4.48
C TYR A 80 1.35 -18.65 4.47
N LEU A 81 0.67 -17.66 3.91
CA LEU A 81 -0.80 -17.61 3.85
C LEU A 81 -1.39 -18.72 2.98
N ARG A 82 -0.79 -19.04 1.83
CA ARG A 82 -1.21 -20.19 1.01
C ARG A 82 -1.13 -21.50 1.79
N ARG A 83 -0.06 -21.70 2.54
CA ARG A 83 0.12 -22.91 3.35
C ARG A 83 -0.87 -22.97 4.51
N ALA A 84 -1.09 -21.84 5.18
CA ALA A 84 -2.10 -21.73 6.24
C ALA A 84 -3.50 -22.05 5.70
N LEU A 85 -3.87 -21.42 4.58
CA LEU A 85 -5.16 -21.58 3.94
C LEU A 85 -5.42 -23.03 3.54
N LEU A 86 -4.47 -23.68 2.87
CA LEU A 86 -4.59 -25.08 2.46
C LEU A 86 -4.89 -26.02 3.63
N VAL A 87 -4.19 -25.83 4.76
CA VAL A 87 -4.42 -26.66 5.95
C VAL A 87 -5.76 -26.34 6.60
N GLN A 88 -6.13 -25.07 6.68
CA GLN A 88 -7.37 -24.63 7.32
C GLN A 88 -8.61 -25.02 6.50
N GLU A 89 -8.56 -24.94 5.16
CA GLU A 89 -9.64 -25.42 4.31
C GLU A 89 -9.86 -26.92 4.51
N ALA A 90 -8.79 -27.71 4.59
CA ALA A 90 -8.87 -29.16 4.78
C ALA A 90 -9.34 -29.59 6.19
N THR A 91 -9.08 -28.78 7.23
CA THR A 91 -9.33 -29.16 8.63
C THR A 91 -10.51 -28.46 9.28
N LEU A 92 -10.77 -27.21 8.91
CA LEU A 92 -11.79 -26.35 9.50
C LEU A 92 -12.92 -26.02 8.50
N GLY A 93 -12.68 -26.27 7.21
CA GLY A 93 -13.58 -25.86 6.13
C GLY A 93 -13.39 -24.39 5.71
N HIS A 94 -13.95 -24.07 4.55
CA HIS A 94 -13.85 -22.75 3.89
C HIS A 94 -14.45 -21.59 4.69
N ASP A 95 -15.56 -21.84 5.39
CA ASP A 95 -16.34 -20.81 6.10
C ASP A 95 -15.80 -20.44 7.48
N HIS A 96 -14.89 -21.26 8.02
CA HIS A 96 -14.35 -21.03 9.35
C HIS A 96 -13.58 -19.69 9.41
N ALA A 97 -13.77 -18.93 10.50
CA ALA A 97 -13.23 -17.57 10.63
C ALA A 97 -11.71 -17.49 10.41
N SER A 98 -10.96 -18.50 10.89
CA SER A 98 -9.50 -18.57 10.66
C SER A 98 -9.14 -18.80 9.18
N THR A 99 -9.90 -19.65 8.48
CA THR A 99 -9.72 -19.90 7.03
C THR A 99 -9.98 -18.63 6.24
N ARG A 100 -11.09 -17.95 6.54
CA ARG A 100 -11.45 -16.66 5.93
C ARG A 100 -10.40 -15.58 6.18
N THR A 101 -9.86 -15.51 7.39
CA THR A 101 -8.78 -14.56 7.73
C THR A 101 -7.53 -14.81 6.87
N SER A 102 -7.11 -16.07 6.71
CA SER A 102 -5.97 -16.42 5.85
C SER A 102 -6.24 -16.11 4.39
N ALA A 103 -7.44 -16.41 3.89
CA ALA A 103 -7.85 -16.11 2.53
C ALA A 103 -7.85 -14.59 2.27
N SER A 104 -8.47 -13.79 3.13
CA SER A 104 -8.54 -12.32 2.97
C SER A 104 -7.14 -11.69 2.96
N ARG A 105 -6.25 -12.12 3.87
CA ARG A 105 -4.85 -11.69 3.88
C ARG A 105 -4.09 -12.13 2.62
N LEU A 106 -4.38 -13.33 2.09
CA LEU A 106 -3.76 -13.81 0.86
C LEU A 106 -4.22 -12.99 -0.35
N VAL A 107 -5.52 -12.67 -0.45
CA VAL A 107 -6.05 -11.79 -1.49
C VAL A 107 -5.34 -10.44 -1.46
N ASN A 108 -5.22 -9.83 -0.28
CA ASN A 108 -4.47 -8.57 -0.14
C ASN A 108 -3.01 -8.69 -0.63
N ALA A 109 -2.31 -9.78 -0.29
CA ALA A 109 -0.94 -10.01 -0.76
C ALA A 109 -0.86 -10.23 -2.28
N LEU A 110 -1.84 -10.91 -2.88
CA LEU A 110 -1.93 -11.13 -4.32
C LEU A 110 -2.15 -9.80 -5.06
N LEU A 111 -3.06 -8.95 -4.58
CA LEU A 111 -3.31 -7.63 -5.15
C LEU A 111 -2.07 -6.74 -5.12
N ASN A 112 -1.37 -6.69 -3.98
CA ASN A 112 -0.11 -5.94 -3.84
C ASN A 112 1.08 -6.53 -4.63
N THR A 113 0.92 -7.72 -5.22
CA THR A 113 1.91 -8.32 -6.12
C THR A 113 1.44 -8.35 -7.58
N GLY A 114 0.29 -7.74 -7.86
CA GLY A 114 -0.29 -7.65 -9.21
C GLY A 114 -0.96 -8.93 -9.70
N ASP A 115 -1.18 -9.93 -8.84
CA ASP A 115 -1.81 -11.21 -9.21
C ASP A 115 -3.34 -11.13 -9.05
N ALA A 116 -3.97 -10.22 -9.80
CA ALA A 116 -5.40 -9.97 -9.77
C ALA A 116 -6.21 -11.19 -10.22
N VAL A 117 -5.67 -11.97 -11.17
CA VAL A 117 -6.30 -13.18 -11.72
C VAL A 117 -6.58 -14.22 -10.63
N ARG A 118 -5.64 -14.42 -9.70
CA ARG A 118 -5.86 -15.32 -8.56
C ARG A 118 -6.63 -14.67 -7.43
N ALA A 119 -6.50 -13.36 -7.25
CA ALA A 119 -7.15 -12.63 -6.17
C ALA A 119 -8.68 -12.55 -6.36
N LEU A 120 -9.16 -12.29 -7.57
CA LEU A 120 -10.56 -12.05 -7.87
C LEU A 120 -11.51 -13.18 -7.44
N PRO A 121 -11.36 -14.44 -7.90
CA PRO A 121 -12.27 -15.52 -7.49
C PRO A 121 -12.19 -15.85 -5.99
N MET A 122 -11.06 -15.52 -5.34
CA MET A 122 -10.95 -15.66 -3.89
C MET A 122 -11.72 -14.55 -3.16
N ALA A 123 -11.66 -13.32 -3.65
CA ALA A 123 -12.39 -12.18 -3.10
C ALA A 123 -13.91 -12.35 -3.25
N GLU A 124 -14.39 -12.83 -4.40
CA GLU A 124 -15.81 -13.13 -4.63
C GLU A 124 -16.36 -14.15 -3.62
N ARG A 125 -15.62 -15.26 -3.41
CA ARG A 125 -15.98 -16.28 -2.42
C ARG A 125 -15.98 -15.73 -0.99
N LEU A 126 -15.04 -14.85 -0.65
CA LEU A 126 -15.00 -14.20 0.66
C LEU A 126 -16.23 -13.33 0.89
N VAL A 127 -16.61 -12.49 -0.08
CA VAL A 127 -17.82 -11.67 0.01
C VAL A 127 -19.06 -12.54 0.17
N ALA A 128 -19.25 -13.54 -0.70
CA ALA A 128 -20.41 -14.44 -0.62
C ALA A 128 -20.51 -15.16 0.73
N GLY A 129 -19.39 -15.67 1.25
CA GLY A 129 -19.34 -16.28 2.59
C GLY A 129 -19.60 -15.28 3.72
N SER A 130 -19.04 -14.07 3.61
CA SER A 130 -19.19 -13.01 4.60
C SER A 130 -20.64 -12.56 4.75
N GLU A 131 -21.33 -12.33 3.64
CA GLU A 131 -22.70 -11.85 3.63
C GLU A 131 -23.65 -12.92 4.14
N ARG A 132 -23.43 -14.19 3.77
CA ARG A 132 -24.24 -15.30 4.25
C ARG A 132 -24.08 -15.56 5.76
N ILE A 133 -22.85 -15.49 6.29
CA ILE A 133 -22.55 -15.88 7.68
C ILE A 133 -22.72 -14.73 8.66
N LEU A 134 -22.24 -13.54 8.29
CA LEU A 134 -22.16 -12.38 9.19
C LEU A 134 -23.21 -11.31 8.87
N GLY A 135 -23.83 -11.40 7.70
CA GLY A 135 -24.68 -10.36 7.16
C GLY A 135 -23.89 -9.30 6.36
N PRO A 136 -24.54 -8.63 5.40
CA PRO A 136 -23.89 -7.68 4.47
C PRO A 136 -23.41 -6.38 5.13
N LEU A 137 -23.79 -6.15 6.39
CA LEU A 137 -23.50 -4.95 7.18
C LEU A 137 -22.37 -5.16 8.19
N HIS A 138 -21.88 -6.39 8.34
CA HIS A 138 -20.80 -6.69 9.28
C HIS A 138 -19.46 -6.15 8.76
N ASP A 139 -18.61 -5.64 9.66
CA ASP A 139 -17.31 -5.03 9.34
C ASP A 139 -16.44 -5.88 8.41
N ALA A 140 -16.33 -7.17 8.71
CA ALA A 140 -15.61 -8.13 7.86
C ALA A 140 -16.20 -8.25 6.45
N ALA A 141 -17.54 -8.21 6.29
CA ALA A 141 -18.17 -8.25 4.98
C ALA A 141 -17.90 -6.97 4.17
N ILE A 142 -17.90 -5.82 4.83
CA ILE A 142 -17.51 -4.54 4.21
C ILE A 142 -16.05 -4.56 3.76
N LEU A 143 -15.13 -5.08 4.58
CA LEU A 143 -13.72 -5.23 4.21
C LEU A 143 -13.52 -6.21 3.04
N ASP A 144 -14.27 -7.32 3.02
CA ASP A 144 -14.25 -8.27 1.92
C ASP A 144 -14.76 -7.60 0.62
N LYS A 145 -15.80 -6.75 0.67
CA LYS A 145 -16.29 -5.94 -0.47
C LYS A 145 -15.26 -4.92 -0.95
N ILE A 146 -14.60 -4.22 -0.03
CA ILE A 146 -13.52 -3.28 -0.37
C ILE A 146 -12.41 -4.00 -1.13
N THR A 147 -12.03 -5.18 -0.66
CA THR A 147 -11.00 -6.02 -1.28
C THR A 147 -11.42 -6.53 -2.65
N LEU A 148 -12.68 -6.96 -2.81
CA LEU A 148 -13.24 -7.35 -4.11
C LEU A 148 -13.20 -6.19 -5.11
N GLY A 149 -13.62 -4.99 -4.72
CA GLY A 149 -13.52 -3.81 -5.58
C GLY A 149 -12.08 -3.53 -6.03
N GLY A 150 -11.10 -3.73 -5.16
CA GLY A 150 -9.69 -3.61 -5.51
C GLY A 150 -9.24 -4.66 -6.52
N ALA A 151 -9.72 -5.90 -6.38
CA ALA A 151 -9.46 -6.97 -7.34
C ALA A 151 -10.08 -6.70 -8.71
N LEU A 152 -11.33 -6.23 -8.74
CA LEU A 152 -12.04 -5.81 -9.96
C LEU A 152 -11.28 -4.68 -10.67
N LEU A 153 -10.86 -3.64 -9.93
CA LEU A 153 -10.10 -2.53 -10.50
C LEU A 153 -8.79 -3.01 -11.14
N MET A 154 -8.02 -3.84 -10.43
CA MET A 154 -6.76 -4.40 -10.96
C MET A 154 -6.97 -5.36 -12.14
N ALA A 155 -8.13 -6.02 -12.23
CA ALA A 155 -8.50 -6.84 -13.39
C ALA A 155 -8.87 -6.00 -14.62
N GLY A 156 -9.16 -4.71 -14.44
CA GLY A 156 -9.63 -3.79 -15.48
C GLY A 156 -11.15 -3.56 -15.48
N GLN A 157 -11.85 -4.09 -14.48
CA GLN A 157 -13.30 -3.99 -14.30
C GLN A 157 -13.68 -2.77 -13.44
N ALA A 158 -13.24 -1.58 -13.86
CA ALA A 158 -13.35 -0.37 -13.05
C ALA A 158 -14.81 0.06 -12.78
N ASN A 159 -15.74 -0.20 -13.71
CA ASN A 159 -17.17 0.12 -13.52
C ASN A 159 -17.83 -0.76 -12.47
N GLU A 160 -17.52 -2.07 -12.46
CA GLU A 160 -18.02 -3.01 -11.46
C GLU A 160 -17.45 -2.69 -10.08
N ALA A 161 -16.16 -2.34 -10.00
CA ALA A 161 -15.53 -1.86 -8.77
C ALA A 161 -16.21 -0.59 -8.22
N LEU A 162 -16.47 0.40 -9.09
CA LEU A 162 -17.19 1.62 -8.71
C LEU A 162 -18.60 1.32 -8.22
N SER A 163 -19.36 0.48 -8.93
CA SER A 163 -20.71 0.07 -8.49
C SER A 163 -20.68 -0.54 -7.09
N LEU A 164 -19.77 -1.50 -6.85
CA LEU A 164 -19.62 -2.14 -5.54
C LEU A 164 -19.25 -1.13 -4.43
N TRP A 165 -18.30 -0.23 -4.70
CA TRP A 165 -17.89 0.79 -3.73
C TRP A 165 -18.95 1.88 -3.51
N THR A 166 -19.75 2.25 -4.52
CA THR A 166 -20.88 3.18 -4.31
C THR A 166 -21.93 2.58 -3.38
N ALA A 167 -22.31 1.32 -3.58
CA ALA A 167 -23.21 0.62 -2.65
C ALA A 167 -22.60 0.51 -1.24
N THR A 168 -21.27 0.31 -1.16
CA THR A 168 -20.56 0.26 0.12
C THR A 168 -20.52 1.64 0.81
N ASP A 169 -20.25 2.73 0.09
CA ASP A 169 -20.26 4.10 0.64
C ASP A 169 -21.65 4.49 1.17
N ALA A 170 -22.72 4.11 0.47
CA ALA A 170 -24.09 4.35 0.92
C ALA A 170 -24.39 3.65 2.26
N ILE A 171 -23.88 2.43 2.47
CA ILE A 171 -23.98 1.72 3.76
C ILE A 171 -23.19 2.46 4.85
N LEU A 172 -21.98 2.94 4.54
CA LEU A 172 -21.10 3.62 5.48
C LEU A 172 -21.60 5.02 5.86
N GLU A 173 -22.25 5.74 4.95
CA GLU A 173 -22.80 7.07 5.19
C GLU A 173 -23.89 7.07 6.25
N GLY A 174 -24.73 6.03 6.27
CA GLY A 174 -25.80 5.88 7.28
C GLY A 174 -25.32 5.39 8.65
N ARG A 175 -24.01 5.18 8.86
CA ARG A 175 -23.47 4.47 10.04
C ARG A 175 -22.24 5.14 10.63
N PRO A 176 -22.42 6.02 11.64
CA PRO A 176 -21.33 6.72 12.29
C PRO A 176 -20.25 5.78 12.86
N GLU A 177 -20.64 4.60 13.34
CA GLU A 177 -19.73 3.59 13.90
C GLU A 177 -18.74 3.01 12.88
N LEU A 178 -19.05 3.09 11.58
CA LEU A 178 -18.23 2.55 10.49
C LEU A 178 -17.48 3.64 9.70
N THR A 179 -17.61 4.90 10.12
CA THR A 179 -17.04 6.08 9.43
C THR A 179 -15.53 5.96 9.20
N ALA A 180 -14.81 5.25 10.08
CA ALA A 180 -13.37 5.04 9.96
C ALA A 180 -12.93 4.35 8.64
N ARG A 181 -13.84 3.60 7.97
CA ARG A 181 -13.57 2.94 6.68
C ARG A 181 -13.91 3.81 5.48
N ARG A 182 -14.79 4.80 5.64
CA ARG A 182 -15.30 5.63 4.54
C ARG A 182 -14.19 6.36 3.75
N PRO A 183 -13.17 6.98 4.38
CA PRO A 183 -12.05 7.61 3.64
C PRO A 183 -11.28 6.64 2.74
N MET A 184 -11.21 5.36 3.11
CA MET A 184 -10.55 4.34 2.29
C MET A 184 -11.37 4.03 1.04
N VAL A 185 -12.69 3.87 1.18
CA VAL A 185 -13.60 3.62 0.05
C VAL A 185 -13.57 4.79 -0.93
N LEU A 186 -13.68 6.02 -0.42
CA LEU A 186 -13.65 7.22 -1.25
C LEU A 186 -12.31 7.38 -2.00
N GLY A 187 -11.18 7.12 -1.35
CA GLY A 187 -9.86 7.15 -2.00
C GLY A 187 -9.70 6.08 -3.10
N LEU A 188 -10.26 4.89 -2.89
CA LEU A 188 -10.27 3.82 -3.89
C LEU A 188 -11.17 4.18 -5.08
N MET A 189 -12.36 4.75 -4.84
CA MET A 189 -13.22 5.28 -5.89
C MET A 189 -12.54 6.40 -6.68
N ALA A 190 -11.84 7.32 -6.00
CA ALA A 190 -11.06 8.36 -6.65
C ALA A 190 -9.97 7.78 -7.57
N THR A 191 -9.29 6.73 -7.12
CA THR A 191 -8.30 5.99 -7.92
C THR A 191 -8.95 5.33 -9.14
N ALA A 192 -10.14 4.73 -9.00
CA ALA A 192 -10.86 4.17 -10.13
C ALA A 192 -11.29 5.24 -11.15
N PHE A 193 -11.81 6.39 -10.70
CA PHE A 193 -12.11 7.51 -11.60
C PHE A 193 -10.86 8.05 -12.29
N TRP A 194 -9.74 8.16 -11.57
CA TRP A 194 -8.44 8.54 -12.15
C TRP A 194 -8.00 7.56 -13.23
N SER A 195 -8.13 6.24 -12.99
CA SER A 195 -7.79 5.21 -13.97
C SER A 195 -8.62 5.30 -15.26
N GLN A 196 -9.82 5.90 -15.19
CA GLN A 196 -10.70 6.13 -16.33
C GLN A 196 -10.58 7.55 -16.92
N ASN A 197 -9.57 8.33 -16.53
CA ASN A 197 -9.38 9.73 -16.92
C ASN A 197 -10.53 10.68 -16.51
N GLN A 198 -11.36 10.29 -15.53
CA GLN A 198 -12.42 11.13 -14.98
C GLN A 198 -11.86 12.01 -13.85
N TYR A 199 -10.98 12.94 -14.19
CA TYR A 199 -10.16 13.71 -13.25
C TYR A 199 -10.97 14.57 -12.25
N GLU A 200 -12.04 15.22 -12.71
CA GLU A 200 -12.88 16.06 -11.84
C GLU A 200 -13.56 15.23 -10.74
N LYS A 201 -14.14 14.09 -11.12
CA LYS A 201 -14.71 13.15 -10.15
C LYS A 201 -13.64 12.63 -9.21
N ALA A 202 -12.48 12.25 -9.74
CA ALA A 202 -11.35 11.79 -8.91
C ALA A 202 -10.94 12.85 -7.87
N THR A 203 -10.78 14.12 -8.27
CA THR A 203 -10.51 15.24 -7.34
C THR A 203 -11.56 15.33 -6.25
N ASN A 204 -12.85 15.34 -6.61
CA ASN A 204 -13.92 15.47 -5.64
C ASN A 204 -13.90 14.34 -4.61
N TYR A 205 -13.67 13.09 -5.04
CA TYR A 205 -13.58 11.95 -4.12
C TYR A 205 -12.30 11.99 -3.27
N PHE A 206 -11.16 12.41 -3.81
CA PHE A 206 -9.94 12.60 -3.01
C PHE A 206 -10.12 13.69 -1.94
N ILE A 207 -10.68 14.84 -2.30
CA ILE A 207 -10.95 15.93 -1.34
C ILE A 207 -11.92 15.46 -0.25
N ARG A 208 -13.00 14.76 -0.61
CA ARG A 208 -13.91 14.17 0.39
C ARG A 208 -13.20 13.19 1.32
N ALA A 209 -12.33 12.34 0.78
CA ALA A 209 -11.56 11.38 1.57
C ALA A 209 -10.60 12.08 2.54
N LEU A 210 -9.92 13.14 2.10
CA LEU A 210 -8.99 13.93 2.92
C LEU A 210 -9.72 14.77 3.97
N ASN A 211 -10.87 15.35 3.66
CA ASN A 211 -11.67 16.10 4.64
C ASN A 211 -12.20 15.22 5.77
N LEU A 212 -12.55 13.96 5.47
CA LEU A 212 -12.96 12.99 6.50
C LEU A 212 -11.78 12.43 7.30
N SER A 213 -10.60 12.32 6.69
CA SER A 213 -9.40 11.80 7.35
C SER A 213 -8.13 12.37 6.70
N PRO A 214 -7.64 13.54 7.16
CA PRO A 214 -6.49 14.21 6.55
C PRO A 214 -5.18 13.44 6.78
N THR A 215 -5.14 12.55 7.78
CA THR A 215 -3.94 11.82 8.22
C THR A 215 -3.60 10.60 7.37
N LYS A 216 -4.38 10.27 6.33
CA LYS A 216 -4.10 9.09 5.49
C LYS A 216 -3.12 9.44 4.38
N LYS A 217 -1.82 9.23 4.66
CA LYS A 217 -0.69 9.29 3.72
C LYS A 217 -1.05 8.80 2.31
N ARG A 218 -1.69 7.62 2.21
CA ARG A 218 -2.12 7.04 0.92
C ARG A 218 -3.00 7.96 0.09
N ASN A 219 -4.06 8.51 0.68
CA ASN A 219 -5.00 9.37 -0.05
C ASN A 219 -4.33 10.68 -0.49
N ALA A 220 -3.52 11.29 0.38
CA ALA A 220 -2.82 12.54 0.06
C ALA A 220 -1.80 12.35 -1.06
N TRP A 221 -1.01 11.27 -1.01
CA TRP A 221 0.01 10.99 -2.01
C TRP A 221 -0.60 10.61 -3.36
N TYR A 222 -1.71 9.88 -3.37
CA TYR A 222 -2.46 9.59 -4.60
C TYR A 222 -3.11 10.84 -5.18
N PHE A 223 -3.68 11.71 -4.35
CA PHE A 223 -4.22 12.99 -4.80
C PHE A 223 -3.14 13.86 -5.43
N PHE A 224 -1.97 13.98 -4.78
CA PHE A 224 -0.78 14.63 -5.34
C PHE A 224 -0.37 14.03 -6.69
N LEU A 225 -0.28 12.70 -6.79
CA LEU A 225 0.20 12.04 -7.99
C LEU A 225 -0.76 12.23 -9.18
N MET A 226 -2.05 12.21 -8.88
CA MET A 226 -3.09 12.48 -9.85
C MET A 226 -3.09 13.97 -10.26
N ALA A 227 -2.91 14.89 -9.32
CA ALA A 227 -2.83 16.33 -9.60
C ALA A 227 -1.56 16.70 -10.40
N SER A 228 -0.42 16.08 -10.12
CA SER A 228 0.86 16.34 -10.84
C SER A 228 0.90 15.78 -12.26
N THR A 229 -0.02 14.89 -12.64
CA THR A 229 -0.01 14.22 -13.94
C THR A 229 -1.00 14.81 -14.96
N ARG A 230 -1.71 15.90 -14.64
CA ARG A 230 -2.72 16.52 -15.53
C ARG A 230 -2.30 17.95 -15.97
N PRO A 231 -2.86 18.48 -17.08
CA PRO A 231 -2.53 19.84 -17.55
C PRO A 231 -3.10 20.99 -16.69
N SER A 232 -4.35 20.92 -16.21
CA SER A 232 -4.99 21.98 -15.39
C SER A 232 -5.07 21.56 -13.92
N HIS A 233 -4.11 22.02 -13.10
CA HIS A 233 -3.84 21.42 -11.78
C HIS A 233 -3.31 22.35 -10.68
N ALA A 234 -3.18 23.66 -10.92
CA ALA A 234 -2.55 24.56 -9.95
C ALA A 234 -3.25 24.52 -8.58
N ASP A 235 -4.58 24.64 -8.56
CA ASP A 235 -5.37 24.62 -7.31
C ASP A 235 -5.32 23.27 -6.60
N ASP A 236 -5.33 22.16 -7.36
CA ASP A 236 -5.29 20.81 -6.79
C ASP A 236 -3.90 20.47 -6.25
N LEU A 237 -2.82 20.92 -6.92
CA LEU A 237 -1.47 20.83 -6.38
C LEU A 237 -1.28 21.68 -5.13
N ALA A 238 -1.82 22.91 -5.11
CA ALA A 238 -1.77 23.77 -3.93
C ALA A 238 -2.49 23.13 -2.74
N ARG A 239 -3.68 22.53 -2.97
CA ARG A 239 -4.37 21.72 -1.96
C ARG A 239 -3.54 20.54 -1.50
N ALA A 240 -2.97 19.75 -2.42
CA ALA A 240 -2.13 18.61 -2.06
C ALA A 240 -0.94 19.04 -1.20
N ARG A 241 -0.25 20.13 -1.58
CA ARG A 241 0.84 20.74 -0.83
C ARG A 241 0.44 21.08 0.60
N SER A 242 -0.66 21.82 0.76
CA SER A 242 -1.18 22.19 2.07
C SER A 242 -1.43 20.97 2.97
N TYR A 243 -2.06 19.91 2.44
CA TYR A 243 -2.26 18.68 3.21
C TYR A 243 -0.93 18.02 3.60
N ILE A 244 0.02 17.91 2.67
CA ILE A 244 1.32 17.25 2.91
C ILE A 244 2.17 18.02 3.92
N GLU A 245 2.19 19.35 3.86
CA GLU A 245 2.95 20.19 4.79
C GLU A 245 2.30 20.28 6.17
N SER A 246 0.97 20.11 6.26
CA SER A 246 0.25 20.11 7.54
C SER A 246 0.44 18.84 8.38
N VAL A 247 1.01 17.77 7.80
CA VAL A 247 1.15 16.45 8.42
C VAL A 247 2.62 16.13 8.68
N ASP A 248 2.95 15.76 9.92
CA ASP A 248 4.25 15.19 10.24
C ASP A 248 4.32 13.73 9.75
N ASP A 249 5.01 13.50 8.62
CA ASP A 249 5.25 12.17 8.06
C ASP A 249 6.66 11.69 8.44
N PRO A 250 6.79 10.63 9.26
CA PRO A 250 8.11 10.11 9.66
C PRO A 250 8.87 9.45 8.51
N THR A 251 8.24 9.22 7.35
CA THR A 251 8.79 8.49 6.21
C THR A 251 8.55 9.23 4.88
N PRO A 252 8.91 10.52 4.77
CA PRO A 252 8.45 11.38 3.66
C PRO A 252 9.02 10.98 2.29
N GLU A 253 10.07 10.15 2.26
CA GLU A 253 10.67 9.60 1.04
C GLU A 253 10.18 8.18 0.71
N THR A 254 9.19 7.65 1.43
CA THR A 254 8.70 6.27 1.27
C THR A 254 7.24 6.26 0.84
N TRP A 255 6.96 5.72 -0.35
CA TRP A 255 5.60 5.61 -0.87
C TRP A 255 4.77 4.59 -0.09
N PRO A 256 3.44 4.81 0.01
CA PRO A 256 2.51 3.87 0.62
C PRO A 256 2.39 2.55 -0.17
N GLU A 257 2.86 2.53 -1.42
CA GLU A 257 2.77 1.39 -2.33
C GLU A 257 4.09 0.64 -2.45
N SER A 258 3.99 -0.65 -2.77
CA SER A 258 5.15 -1.48 -3.09
C SER A 258 5.34 -1.61 -4.60
N CYS A 259 6.59 -1.75 -5.02
CA CYS A 259 6.92 -2.01 -6.42
C CYS A 259 6.31 -3.35 -6.84
N LEU A 260 5.43 -3.36 -7.85
CA LEU A 260 4.78 -4.60 -8.31
C LEU A 260 5.79 -5.64 -8.83
N SER A 261 6.94 -5.18 -9.35
CA SER A 261 7.97 -6.05 -9.91
C SER A 261 8.82 -6.76 -8.85
N CYS A 262 9.30 -6.07 -7.82
CA CYS A 262 10.14 -6.68 -6.77
C CYS A 262 9.42 -6.95 -5.45
N GLY A 263 8.24 -6.35 -5.23
CA GLY A 263 7.45 -6.45 -4.01
C GLY A 263 8.06 -5.74 -2.80
N ARG A 264 8.98 -4.78 -3.00
CA ARG A 264 9.55 -3.95 -1.92
C ARG A 264 8.88 -2.59 -1.90
N VAL A 265 8.81 -1.98 -0.72
CA VAL A 265 8.38 -0.58 -0.57
C VAL A 265 9.24 0.33 -1.46
N ILE A 266 8.59 1.31 -2.08
CA ILE A 266 9.26 2.26 -2.96
C ILE A 266 9.79 3.40 -2.10
N ALA A 267 11.10 3.43 -1.87
CA ALA A 267 11.81 4.56 -1.28
C ALA A 267 12.47 5.38 -2.40
N GLY A 268 12.22 6.68 -2.42
CA GLY A 268 12.61 7.59 -3.49
C GLY A 268 11.55 7.76 -4.57
N CYS A 269 11.96 7.94 -5.82
CA CYS A 269 11.04 8.19 -6.93
C CYS A 269 10.16 6.96 -7.23
N VAL A 270 8.86 7.21 -7.48
CA VAL A 270 7.95 6.22 -8.04
C VAL A 270 8.02 6.24 -9.55
N VAL A 271 7.96 5.05 -10.14
CA VAL A 271 7.94 4.86 -11.59
C VAL A 271 6.55 4.40 -11.99
N MET A 272 5.97 5.09 -12.95
CA MET A 272 4.68 4.75 -13.55
C MET A 272 4.83 4.55 -15.05
N CYS A 273 4.03 3.65 -15.61
CA CYS A 273 3.90 3.57 -17.05
C CYS A 273 2.98 4.70 -17.55
N THR A 274 3.39 5.44 -18.58
CA THR A 274 2.58 6.54 -19.14
C THR A 274 1.39 6.06 -19.98
N GLY A 275 1.39 4.79 -20.39
CA GLY A 275 0.30 4.17 -21.14
C GLY A 275 -0.68 3.35 -20.29
N CYS A 276 -0.35 3.10 -19.01
CA CYS A 276 -1.27 2.42 -18.10
C CYS A 276 -2.30 3.40 -17.53
N PRO A 277 -3.51 2.92 -17.19
CA PRO A 277 -4.42 3.67 -16.33
C PRO A 277 -3.72 4.15 -15.05
N GLY A 278 -3.89 5.43 -14.73
CA GLY A 278 -3.29 6.04 -13.55
C GLY A 278 -3.75 5.38 -12.25
N GLY A 279 -2.86 5.35 -11.25
CA GLY A 279 -3.21 4.88 -9.91
C GLY A 279 -3.24 3.37 -9.68
N ILE A 280 -2.95 2.56 -10.71
CA ILE A 280 -3.02 1.09 -10.64
C ILE A 280 -1.65 0.44 -10.43
N SER A 281 -0.62 0.91 -11.17
CA SER A 281 0.68 0.22 -11.25
C SER A 281 1.85 1.12 -10.89
N PHE A 282 2.59 0.71 -9.86
CA PHE A 282 3.76 1.43 -9.35
C PHE A 282 5.00 0.54 -9.34
N PHE A 283 6.14 1.11 -9.72
CA PHE A 283 7.44 0.46 -9.74
C PHE A 283 8.50 1.35 -9.09
N CYS A 284 9.63 0.77 -8.69
CA CYS A 284 10.76 1.55 -8.19
C CYS A 284 11.83 1.78 -9.26
N THR A 285 12.59 2.86 -9.11
CA THR A 285 13.72 3.24 -9.97
C THR A 285 14.75 2.12 -10.12
N LYS A 286 15.02 1.35 -9.05
CA LYS A 286 15.92 0.18 -9.09
C LYS A 286 15.45 -0.90 -10.07
N CYS A 287 14.13 -1.15 -10.14
CA CYS A 287 13.60 -2.14 -11.09
C CYS A 287 13.60 -1.61 -12.51
N LEU A 288 13.32 -0.31 -12.70
CA LEU A 288 13.43 0.36 -13.99
C LEU A 288 14.87 0.25 -14.54
N ALA A 289 15.87 0.55 -13.72
CA ALA A 289 17.29 0.49 -14.11
C ALA A 289 17.79 -0.94 -14.39
N ARG A 290 17.30 -1.93 -13.63
CA ARG A 290 17.78 -3.31 -13.75
C ARG A 290 17.25 -4.03 -14.99
N ASN A 291 15.95 -3.96 -15.23
CA ASN A 291 15.32 -4.68 -16.35
C ASN A 291 13.93 -4.11 -16.68
N VAL A 292 13.86 -3.20 -17.65
CA VAL A 292 12.59 -2.61 -18.10
C VAL A 292 11.58 -3.67 -18.57
N ALA A 293 12.04 -4.79 -19.14
CA ALA A 293 11.16 -5.86 -19.61
C ALA A 293 10.38 -6.53 -18.47
N CYS A 294 10.87 -6.51 -17.22
CA CYS A 294 10.11 -7.07 -16.11
C CYS A 294 8.94 -6.17 -15.68
N LEU A 295 9.04 -4.85 -15.86
CA LEU A 295 7.94 -3.91 -15.61
C LEU A 295 6.84 -4.09 -16.65
N ARG A 296 7.23 -4.27 -17.92
CA ARG A 296 6.30 -4.43 -19.05
C ARG A 296 5.36 -5.63 -18.90
N LYS A 297 5.74 -6.68 -18.14
CA LYS A 297 4.86 -7.83 -17.84
C LYS A 297 3.60 -7.46 -17.06
N HIS A 298 3.61 -6.34 -16.37
CA HIS A 298 2.47 -5.83 -15.61
C HIS A 298 1.60 -4.86 -16.44
N CYS A 299 2.05 -4.52 -17.65
CA CYS A 299 1.36 -3.61 -18.54
C CYS A 299 0.62 -4.41 -19.63
N LYS A 300 -0.59 -3.99 -20.00
CA LYS A 300 -1.39 -4.65 -21.07
C LYS A 300 -1.20 -4.03 -22.46
N HIS A 301 -0.34 -3.03 -22.61
CA HIS A 301 -0.03 -2.39 -23.89
C HIS A 301 1.30 -2.86 -24.46
N ASP A 302 1.58 -2.49 -25.71
CA ASP A 302 2.78 -2.92 -26.44
C ASP A 302 4.07 -2.66 -25.62
N PRO A 303 4.83 -3.71 -25.28
CA PRO A 303 6.12 -3.59 -24.61
C PRO A 303 7.09 -2.63 -25.30
N LEU A 304 7.08 -2.53 -26.64
CA LEU A 304 8.01 -1.70 -27.40
C LEU A 304 7.65 -0.20 -27.33
N MET A 305 6.37 0.13 -27.22
CA MET A 305 5.87 1.50 -27.14
C MET A 305 5.74 2.02 -25.70
N THR A 306 5.97 1.15 -24.72
CA THR A 306 5.84 1.47 -23.29
C THR A 306 6.90 2.48 -22.85
N LYS A 307 6.46 3.68 -22.46
CA LYS A 307 7.29 4.69 -21.78
C LYS A 307 6.99 4.71 -20.29
N PHE A 308 8.01 5.03 -19.50
CA PHE A 308 7.91 5.18 -18.05
C PHE A 308 8.24 6.62 -17.66
N SER A 309 7.49 7.15 -16.70
CA SER A 309 7.79 8.42 -16.03
C SER A 309 8.19 8.16 -14.60
N THR A 310 9.02 9.05 -14.06
CA THR A 310 9.47 9.05 -12.67
C THR A 310 8.88 10.26 -11.96
N MET A 311 8.37 10.07 -10.74
CA MET A 311 7.86 11.14 -9.90
C MET A 311 8.52 11.07 -8.51
N PRO A 312 9.16 12.15 -8.04
CA PRO A 312 9.67 12.18 -6.67
C PRO A 312 8.52 12.18 -5.65
N PRO A 313 8.79 11.81 -4.39
CA PRO A 313 7.82 11.95 -3.30
C PRO A 313 7.32 13.39 -3.16
N PRO A 314 6.11 13.61 -2.62
CA PRO A 314 5.45 14.91 -2.73
C PRO A 314 6.22 16.08 -2.11
N ARG A 315 6.83 15.88 -0.93
CA ARG A 315 7.61 16.94 -0.26
C ARG A 315 8.82 17.34 -1.09
N ARG A 316 9.54 16.37 -1.65
CA ARG A 316 10.67 16.62 -2.55
C ARG A 316 10.24 17.26 -3.85
N PHE A 317 9.11 16.84 -4.43
CA PHE A 317 8.55 17.49 -5.61
C PHE A 317 8.34 18.99 -5.39
N PHE A 318 7.76 19.41 -4.25
CA PHE A 318 7.52 20.82 -3.99
C PHE A 318 8.81 21.62 -3.75
N LEU A 319 9.80 21.04 -3.06
CA LEU A 319 11.13 21.67 -2.91
C LEU A 319 11.81 21.87 -4.27
N GLU A 320 11.78 20.85 -5.14
CA GLU A 320 12.34 20.94 -6.49
C GLU A 320 11.57 21.94 -7.36
N LYS A 321 10.25 22.00 -7.22
CA LYS A 321 9.41 22.98 -7.92
C LYS A 321 9.70 24.40 -7.48
N ASP A 322 9.81 24.64 -6.18
CA ASP A 322 10.13 25.97 -5.64
C ASP A 322 11.49 26.46 -6.13
N LEU A 323 12.48 25.57 -6.24
CA LEU A 323 13.79 25.87 -6.84
C LEU A 323 13.71 26.27 -8.31
N LEU A 324 12.85 25.60 -9.09
CA LEU A 324 12.69 25.87 -10.52
C LEU A 324 11.89 27.16 -10.79
N ASP A 325 10.97 27.51 -9.89
CA ASP A 325 10.10 28.69 -9.99
C ASP A 325 10.65 29.92 -9.20
N ALA A 326 11.77 29.76 -8.47
CA ALA A 326 12.31 30.77 -7.58
C ALA A 326 12.81 32.05 -8.27
N SER A 327 12.80 33.15 -7.51
CA SER A 327 13.52 34.38 -7.83
C SER A 327 14.98 34.33 -7.35
N TYR A 328 15.81 35.20 -7.88
CA TYR A 328 17.25 35.24 -7.59
C TYR A 328 17.57 35.47 -6.10
N GLU A 329 16.75 36.25 -5.39
CA GLU A 329 17.02 36.66 -4.01
C GLU A 329 17.02 35.48 -3.02
N HIS A 330 16.26 34.43 -3.31
CA HIS A 330 16.03 33.31 -2.37
C HIS A 330 16.64 31.98 -2.85
N ILE A 331 17.24 31.94 -4.05
CA ILE A 331 17.63 30.67 -4.69
C ILE A 331 18.70 29.89 -3.92
N GLU A 332 19.68 30.56 -3.30
CA GLU A 332 20.73 29.87 -2.53
C GLU A 332 20.21 29.32 -1.21
N THR A 333 19.29 30.03 -0.55
CA THR A 333 18.62 29.55 0.67
C THR A 333 17.78 28.32 0.36
N LEU A 334 16.95 28.39 -0.69
CA LEU A 334 16.14 27.25 -1.14
C LEU A 334 17.01 26.04 -1.52
N TRP A 335 18.17 26.28 -2.14
CA TRP A 335 19.11 25.21 -2.48
C TRP A 335 19.68 24.55 -1.22
N THR A 336 20.04 25.37 -0.23
CA THR A 336 20.57 24.89 1.05
C THR A 336 19.53 24.04 1.78
N ASP A 337 18.28 24.49 1.82
CA ASP A 337 17.17 23.74 2.43
C ASP A 337 16.91 22.41 1.71
N TYR A 338 16.92 22.43 0.38
CA TYR A 338 16.77 21.22 -0.44
C TYR A 338 17.92 20.22 -0.23
N ASP A 339 19.17 20.67 -0.19
CA ASP A 339 20.32 19.79 0.02
C ASP A 339 20.36 19.23 1.45
N ALA A 340 20.00 20.05 2.44
CA ALA A 340 19.82 19.61 3.82
C ALA A 340 18.73 18.53 3.93
N TYR A 341 17.58 18.74 3.28
CA TYR A 341 16.50 17.75 3.20
C TYR A 341 16.98 16.44 2.58
N CYS A 342 17.65 16.52 1.42
CA CYS A 342 18.16 15.34 0.72
C CYS A 342 19.20 14.57 1.54
N THR A 343 20.05 15.27 2.28
CA THR A 343 21.04 14.67 3.17
C THR A 343 20.38 14.00 4.38
N MET A 344 19.45 14.69 5.04
CA MET A 344 18.70 14.16 6.18
C MET A 344 17.94 12.87 5.84
N HIS A 345 17.35 12.79 4.65
CA HIS A 345 16.59 11.61 4.21
C HIS A 345 17.39 10.64 3.34
N SER A 346 18.71 10.81 3.22
CA SER A 346 19.59 9.92 2.44
C SER A 346 19.12 9.70 0.99
N VAL A 347 18.61 10.76 0.34
CA VAL A 347 18.13 10.71 -1.05
C VAL A 347 19.31 10.35 -1.97
N PRO A 348 19.19 9.32 -2.83
CA PRO A 348 20.27 8.92 -3.73
C PRO A 348 20.66 10.04 -4.69
N LEU A 349 21.97 10.24 -4.94
CA LEU A 349 22.47 11.31 -5.82
C LEU A 349 21.83 11.32 -7.22
N HIS A 350 21.59 10.15 -7.81
CA HIS A 350 20.97 10.03 -9.14
C HIS A 350 19.47 10.35 -9.16
N GLU A 351 18.82 10.49 -8.00
CA GLU A 351 17.43 10.93 -7.90
C GLU A 351 17.31 12.40 -7.47
N ARG A 352 18.40 13.06 -7.07
CA ARG A 352 18.39 14.49 -6.70
C ARG A 352 18.35 15.34 -7.97
N LEU A 353 17.59 16.44 -7.94
CA LEU A 353 17.71 17.55 -8.87
C LEU A 353 19.17 18.06 -8.89
N PRO A 354 19.87 17.97 -10.03
CA PRO A 354 21.23 18.50 -10.15
C PRO A 354 21.26 20.02 -9.96
N ARG A 355 22.29 20.55 -9.29
CA ARG A 355 22.45 22.01 -9.16
C ARG A 355 22.52 22.71 -10.52
N THR A 356 23.15 22.04 -11.48
CA THR A 356 23.29 22.51 -12.85
C THR A 356 21.98 22.54 -13.64
N SER A 357 20.93 21.84 -13.20
CA SER A 357 19.61 21.95 -13.85
C SER A 357 18.78 23.13 -13.34
N VAL A 358 19.25 23.85 -12.32
CA VAL A 358 18.57 25.04 -11.79
C VAL A 358 19.13 26.29 -12.50
N PRO A 359 18.36 26.95 -13.39
CA PRO A 359 18.89 27.99 -14.27
C PRO A 359 19.57 29.16 -13.55
N LEU A 360 19.04 29.54 -12.38
CA LEU A 360 19.56 30.67 -11.59
C LEU A 360 20.86 30.37 -10.84
N LEU A 361 21.19 29.08 -10.63
CA LEU A 361 22.40 28.66 -9.92
C LEU A 361 23.58 28.40 -10.86
N ASN A 362 23.33 28.39 -12.17
CA ASN A 362 24.27 27.87 -13.17
C ASN A 362 24.99 28.96 -13.98
N ARG A 363 24.94 30.23 -13.54
CA ARG A 363 25.66 31.30 -14.21
C ARG A 363 27.11 31.35 -13.73
N CYS A 364 28.01 30.85 -14.59
CA CYS A 364 29.39 31.32 -14.62
C CYS A 364 29.35 32.85 -14.74
N TRP A 365 29.94 33.54 -13.78
CA TRP A 365 30.24 34.96 -13.90
C TRP A 365 31.06 35.19 -15.18
N HIS A 366 30.43 35.72 -16.22
CA HIS A 366 31.14 36.48 -17.23
C HIS A 366 30.92 37.96 -16.90
N PRO A 367 31.90 38.64 -16.28
CA PRO A 367 31.88 40.08 -16.23
C PRO A 367 32.10 40.56 -17.66
N MET A 368 31.04 40.98 -18.35
CA MET A 368 31.20 41.81 -19.55
C MET A 368 31.49 43.23 -19.06
N PHE A 369 32.74 43.64 -19.29
CA PHE A 369 33.22 45.01 -19.18
C PHE A 369 32.53 45.93 -20.19
#